data_AF-A0A084R0C1-F1
#
_entry.id   AF-A0A084R0C1-F1
#
_cell.length_a   1.000
_cell.length_b   1.000
_cell.length_c   1.000
_cell.angle_alpha   90.00
_cell.angle_beta   90.00
_cell.angle_gamma   90.00
#
_symmetry.space_group_name_H-M   'P 1'
#
loop_
_entity.id
_entity.type
_entity.pdbx_description
1 polymer ?
#
loop_
_entity_poly.entity_id
_entity_poly.type
_entity_poly.pdbx_seq_one_letter_code
_entity_poly.pdbx_strand_id
1 'polypeptide(L)'
;MEGLSVAASVIAVVQLSATIGSLCSQYIEDVKNAGDDVRRLLQEVTNLKAITEDIRESLSGPDSARLKSSKRLESAIEQSLARLRDLEQKLDKLKQKLYPEGPRSRIKIYINFHSLRWPFSSKEVEKAIRDLASCREAVLMALQHDHLTLLLSIDKRVDGLAIQPKEDVLTARQPHFVVPFPRDPDFVERSAIRTWIQEQYEGPASRMALVGLGGFGKSQLAINFSYEVHSKWPNRSVFWVHGSTRAMFEESYRSLADTLAIPRRHDPKINALALVRDWLQRQDVAPWLMVLDNTDNLDTFFNTTE
;
A
#
# COMPACT_ATOMS: atom_id res chain seq x y z
N MET A 1 -10.49 23.31 5.41
CA MET A 1 -9.70 24.54 5.17
C MET A 1 -8.49 24.54 6.12
N GLU A 2 -7.77 23.41 6.22
CA GLU A 2 -6.90 23.11 7.38
C GLU A 2 -5.39 22.96 7.03
N GLY A 3 -5.03 22.52 5.82
CA GLY A 3 -3.61 22.36 5.42
C GLY A 3 -2.84 23.67 5.17
N LEU A 4 -3.54 24.79 4.96
CA LEU A 4 -2.92 26.12 4.76
C LEU A 4 -2.29 26.68 6.05
N SER A 5 -2.68 26.19 7.23
CA SER A 5 -2.18 26.70 8.52
C SER A 5 -0.81 26.12 8.90
N VAL A 6 -0.60 24.81 8.68
CA VAL A 6 0.65 24.12 9.07
C VAL A 6 1.80 24.47 8.14
N ALA A 7 1.58 24.45 6.82
CA ALA A 7 2.61 24.81 5.85
C ALA A 7 3.10 26.26 6.08
N ALA A 8 2.17 27.20 6.33
CA ALA A 8 2.52 28.58 6.66
C ALA A 8 3.31 28.69 7.98
N SER A 9 2.93 27.92 9.00
CA SER A 9 3.62 27.89 10.29
C SER A 9 5.03 27.28 10.19
N VAL A 10 5.21 26.22 9.40
CA VAL A 10 6.52 25.62 9.11
C VAL A 10 7.42 26.63 8.39
N ILE A 11 6.90 27.33 7.37
CA ILE A 11 7.65 28.38 6.67
C ILE A 11 8.11 29.47 7.65
N ALA A 12 7.22 29.91 8.53
CA ALA A 12 7.54 30.92 9.52
C ALA A 12 8.61 30.43 10.53
N VAL A 13 8.56 29.17 10.97
CA VAL A 13 9.60 28.57 11.83
C VAL A 13 10.96 28.54 11.13
N VAL A 14 11.02 28.15 9.86
CA VAL A 14 12.27 28.15 9.08
C VAL A 14 12.86 29.55 8.95
N GLN A 15 12.01 30.54 8.63
CA GLN A 15 12.44 31.93 8.47
C GLN A 15 12.98 32.51 9.78
N LEU A 16 12.25 32.35 10.89
CA LEU A 16 12.68 32.85 12.20
C LEU A 16 13.97 32.17 12.68
N SER A 17 14.09 30.86 12.48
CA SER A 17 15.30 30.12 12.85
C SER A 17 16.51 30.62 12.04
N ALA A 18 16.34 30.94 10.76
CA ALA A 18 17.41 31.53 9.95
C ALA A 18 17.83 32.92 10.44
N THR A 19 16.88 33.79 10.77
CA THR A 19 17.14 35.12 11.34
C THR A 19 17.91 35.01 12.65
N ILE A 20 17.43 34.21 13.60
CA ILE A 20 18.07 34.00 14.90
C ILE A 20 19.47 33.40 14.73
N GLY A 21 19.61 32.43 13.83
CA GLY A 21 20.90 31.82 13.50
C GLY A 21 21.90 32.87 13.01
N SER A 22 21.50 33.74 12.07
CA SER A 22 22.37 34.81 11.57
C SER A 22 22.83 35.78 12.66
N LEU A 23 21.93 36.13 13.59
CA LEU A 23 22.24 37.02 14.71
C LEU A 23 23.23 36.38 15.69
N CYS A 24 23.08 35.08 15.96
CA CYS A 24 24.00 34.33 16.82
C CYS A 24 25.38 34.19 16.14
N SER A 25 25.43 33.89 14.84
CA SER A 25 26.68 33.82 14.08
C SER A 25 27.42 35.16 14.05
N GLN A 26 26.71 36.25 13.77
CA GLN A 26 27.29 37.60 13.76
C GLN A 26 27.88 37.96 15.14
N TYR A 27 27.17 37.63 16.24
CA TYR A 27 27.70 37.84 17.58
C TYR A 27 28.99 37.03 17.86
N ILE A 28 29.06 35.79 17.36
CA ILE A 28 30.25 34.94 17.51
C ILE A 28 31.46 35.55 16.79
N GLU A 29 31.25 36.11 15.61
CA GLU A 29 32.31 36.78 14.82
C GLU A 29 32.77 38.09 15.46
N ASP A 30 31.82 38.90 15.91
CA ASP A 30 32.06 40.25 16.43
C ASP A 30 32.68 40.26 17.85
N VAL A 31 32.57 39.16 18.60
CA VAL A 31 33.02 39.08 20.01
C VAL A 31 34.08 37.99 20.21
N LYS A 32 35.35 38.40 20.42
CA LYS A 32 36.53 37.53 20.58
C LYS A 32 36.40 36.35 21.57
N ASN A 33 35.51 36.44 22.56
CA ASN A 33 35.22 35.39 23.53
C ASN A 33 33.71 35.10 23.58
N ALA A 34 33.10 34.87 22.42
CA ALA A 34 31.71 34.44 22.38
C ALA A 34 31.54 33.17 23.24
N GLY A 35 30.65 33.27 24.23
CA GLY A 35 30.42 32.20 25.19
C GLY A 35 29.94 30.93 24.51
N ASP A 36 30.33 29.78 25.06
CA ASP A 36 29.88 28.46 24.57
C ASP A 36 28.35 28.36 24.51
N ASP A 37 27.66 29.07 25.39
CA ASP A 37 26.20 29.19 25.43
C ASP A 37 25.61 29.70 24.09
N VAL A 38 26.25 30.66 23.41
CA VAL A 38 25.78 31.18 22.12
C VAL A 38 25.97 30.15 21.00
N ARG A 39 27.10 29.44 21.03
CA ARG A 39 27.37 28.35 20.08
C ARG A 39 26.39 27.20 20.24
N ARG A 40 26.05 26.83 21.48
CA ARG A 40 25.01 25.81 21.77
C ARG A 40 23.63 26.25 21.31
N LEU A 41 23.26 27.52 21.54
CA LEU A 41 21.99 28.07 21.06
C LEU A 41 21.92 28.05 19.53
N LEU A 42 23.00 28.47 18.84
CA LEU A 42 23.10 28.41 17.38
C LEU A 42 22.93 26.98 16.86
N GLN A 43 23.54 25.99 17.54
CA GLN A 43 23.39 24.59 17.16
C GLN A 43 21.93 24.13 17.25
N GLU A 44 21.23 24.43 18.34
CA GLU A 44 19.84 24.01 18.51
C GLU A 44 18.87 24.72 17.55
N VAL A 45 19.08 26.00 17.29
CA VAL A 45 18.29 26.74 16.28
C VAL A 45 18.53 26.18 14.88
N THR A 46 19.76 25.83 14.53
CA THR A 46 20.11 25.19 13.25
C THR A 46 19.48 23.80 13.12
N ASN A 47 19.51 23.00 14.19
CA ASN A 47 18.90 21.67 14.20
C ASN A 47 17.38 21.74 13.99
N LEU A 48 16.70 22.66 14.70
CA LEU A 48 15.27 22.88 14.53
C LEU A 48 14.95 23.35 13.11
N LYS A 49 15.75 24.29 12.58
CA LYS A 49 15.61 24.77 11.20
C LYS A 49 15.65 23.61 10.21
N ALA A 50 16.69 22.77 10.26
CA ALA A 50 16.88 21.65 9.34
C ALA A 50 15.68 20.71 9.31
N ILE A 51 15.20 20.28 10.49
CA ILE A 51 14.03 19.38 10.58
C ILE A 51 12.77 20.04 9.98
N THR A 52 12.56 21.33 10.23
CA THR A 52 11.42 22.04 9.63
C THR A 52 11.58 22.32 8.14
N GLU A 53 12.82 22.39 7.65
CA GLU A 53 13.16 22.48 6.24
C GLU A 53 12.82 21.18 5.50
N ASP A 54 13.18 20.04 6.08
CA ASP A 54 12.82 18.71 5.56
C ASP A 54 11.30 18.52 5.49
N ILE A 55 10.57 18.98 6.51
CA ILE A 55 9.10 18.96 6.53
C ILE A 55 8.54 19.86 5.42
N ARG A 56 9.09 21.06 5.23
CA ARG A 56 8.66 22.00 4.17
C ARG A 56 8.83 21.39 2.78
N GLU A 57 9.96 20.74 2.51
CA GLU A 57 10.23 20.09 1.23
C GLU A 57 9.27 18.93 0.99
N SER A 58 9.02 18.11 2.01
CA SER A 58 8.05 17.01 1.97
C SER A 58 6.61 17.52 1.70
N LEU A 59 6.25 18.69 2.22
CA LEU A 59 4.95 19.33 2.00
C LEU A 59 4.85 20.07 0.65
N SER A 60 5.97 20.36 -0.02
CA SER A 60 5.99 21.08 -1.30
C SER A 60 6.03 20.15 -2.52
N GLY A 61 6.22 18.85 -2.31
CA GLY A 61 6.26 17.84 -3.37
C GLY A 61 4.89 17.51 -3.98
N PRO A 62 4.85 16.75 -5.09
CA PRO A 62 3.61 16.32 -5.75
C PRO A 62 2.70 15.47 -4.83
N ASP A 63 3.27 14.90 -3.78
CA ASP A 63 2.57 14.14 -2.74
C ASP A 63 2.09 14.99 -1.54
N SER A 64 2.17 16.32 -1.63
CA SER A 64 1.74 17.29 -0.60
C SER A 64 0.33 17.05 -0.05
N ALA A 65 -0.59 16.49 -0.86
CA ALA A 65 -1.94 16.14 -0.46
C ALA A 65 -2.05 14.89 0.44
N ARG A 66 -0.98 14.10 0.58
CA ARG A 66 -0.98 12.81 1.32
C ARG A 66 -0.61 12.96 2.79
N LEU A 67 0.10 14.02 3.16
CA LEU A 67 0.39 14.36 4.55
C LEU A 67 -0.81 15.11 5.14
N LYS A 68 -1.77 14.36 5.71
CA LYS A 68 -2.67 14.95 6.69
C LYS A 68 -1.84 15.27 7.93
N SER A 69 -1.55 16.54 8.18
CA SER A 69 -0.94 16.97 9.43
C SER A 69 -1.78 16.48 10.60
N SER A 70 -1.23 15.67 11.50
CA SER A 70 -1.95 15.38 12.73
C SER A 70 -1.96 16.64 13.61
N LYS A 71 -3.04 16.83 14.37
CA LYS A 71 -3.16 17.92 15.36
C LYS A 71 -1.95 18.02 16.31
N ARG A 72 -1.21 16.93 16.50
CA ARG A 72 0.03 16.87 17.30
C ARG A 72 1.19 17.58 16.59
N LEU A 73 1.37 17.34 15.29
CA LEU A 73 2.37 18.04 14.49
C LEU A 73 2.05 19.54 14.44
N GLU A 74 0.78 19.90 14.23
CA GLU A 74 0.36 21.31 14.20
C GLU A 74 0.70 22.00 15.53
N SER A 75 0.32 21.39 16.66
CA SER A 75 0.62 21.94 17.98
C SER A 75 2.12 22.04 18.25
N ALA A 76 2.93 21.07 17.83
CA ALA A 76 4.38 21.09 18.00
C ALA A 76 5.04 22.22 17.19
N ILE A 77 4.58 22.43 15.95
CA ILE A 77 5.06 23.52 15.08
C ILE A 77 4.64 24.89 15.64
N GLU A 78 3.41 25.04 16.12
CA GLU A 78 2.93 26.28 16.75
C GLU A 78 3.73 26.63 18.01
N GLN A 79 4.03 25.65 18.86
CA GLN A 79 4.87 25.83 20.04
C GLN A 79 6.30 26.24 19.67
N SER A 80 6.86 25.64 18.62
CA SER A 80 8.18 26.01 18.08
C SER A 80 8.18 27.47 17.61
N LEU A 81 7.14 27.87 16.87
CA LEU A 81 6.97 29.22 16.38
C LEU A 81 6.86 30.25 17.51
N ALA A 82 6.06 29.96 18.54
CA ALA A 82 5.90 30.84 19.69
C ALA A 82 7.21 31.07 20.45
N ARG A 83 8.01 30.01 20.64
CA ARG A 83 9.31 30.08 21.34
C ARG A 83 10.35 30.84 20.51
N LEU A 84 10.39 30.63 19.20
CA LEU A 84 11.27 31.38 18.32
C LEU A 84 10.91 32.87 18.26
N ARG A 85 9.62 33.23 18.24
CA ARG A 85 9.18 34.63 18.31
C ARG A 85 9.59 35.31 19.62
N ASP A 86 9.47 34.62 20.76
CA ASP A 86 9.95 35.15 22.04
C ASP A 86 11.47 35.38 22.03
N LEU A 87 12.22 34.44 21.44
CA LEU A 87 13.68 34.55 21.31
C LEU A 87 14.08 35.69 20.36
N GLU A 88 13.43 35.82 19.20
CA GLU A 88 13.65 36.90 18.23
C GLU A 88 13.34 38.26 18.85
N GLN A 89 12.19 38.43 19.52
CA GLN A 89 11.85 39.70 20.18
C GLN A 89 12.87 40.10 21.24
N LYS A 90 13.43 39.13 21.97
CA LYS A 90 14.50 39.39 22.93
C LYS A 90 15.76 39.84 22.20
N LEU A 91 16.19 39.15 21.15
CA LEU A 91 17.36 39.50 20.34
C LEU A 91 17.22 40.87 19.63
N ASP A 92 16.04 41.22 19.13
CA ASP A 92 15.78 42.49 18.46
C ASP A 92 15.84 43.68 19.43
N LYS A 93 15.28 43.54 20.63
CA LYS A 93 15.41 44.54 21.71
C LYS A 93 16.88 44.80 22.06
N LEU A 94 17.75 43.83 21.82
CA LEU A 94 19.18 43.94 22.08
C LEU A 94 19.90 44.60 20.92
N LYS A 95 19.58 44.22 19.68
CA LYS A 95 20.07 44.89 18.47
C LYS A 95 19.79 46.39 18.52
N GLN A 96 18.58 46.79 18.95
CA GLN A 96 18.21 48.21 19.11
C GLN A 96 18.99 48.93 20.21
N LYS A 97 19.37 48.24 21.31
CA LYS A 97 20.22 48.79 22.36
C LYS A 97 21.69 48.93 21.95
N LEU A 98 22.16 48.02 21.09
CA LEU A 98 23.53 47.97 20.59
C LEU A 98 23.76 48.93 19.41
N TYR A 99 22.72 49.16 18.59
CA TYR A 99 22.75 50.04 17.43
C TYR A 99 21.51 50.94 17.41
N PRO A 100 21.47 52.04 18.19
CA PRO A 100 20.40 53.02 18.06
C PRO A 100 20.48 53.64 16.67
N GLU A 101 19.38 53.58 15.91
CA GLU A 101 19.32 54.11 14.55
C GLU A 101 19.65 55.62 14.54
N GLY A 102 20.89 55.96 14.17
CA GLY A 102 21.36 57.33 14.13
C GLY A 102 22.81 57.45 13.63
N PRO A 103 23.10 58.37 12.67
CA PRO A 103 24.43 58.47 12.05
C PRO A 103 25.54 58.90 13.02
N ARG A 104 25.22 59.54 14.15
CA ARG A 104 26.20 60.00 15.16
C ARG A 104 26.66 58.90 16.15
N SER A 105 25.98 57.74 16.18
CA SER A 105 26.30 56.63 17.11
C SER A 105 27.37 55.67 16.56
N ARG A 106 27.59 55.65 15.24
CA ARG A 106 28.55 54.75 14.58
C ARG A 106 30.01 55.01 14.97
N ILE A 107 30.38 56.26 15.26
CA ILE A 107 31.76 56.67 15.58
C ILE A 107 32.16 56.28 17.02
N LYS A 108 31.20 56.15 17.96
CA LYS A 108 31.48 55.71 19.34
C LYS A 108 31.57 54.19 19.50
N ILE A 109 31.04 53.41 18.56
CA ILE A 109 30.95 51.93 18.64
C ILE A 109 32.29 51.27 18.26
N TYR A 110 33.02 51.81 17.27
CA TYR A 110 34.30 51.24 16.82
C TYR A 110 35.38 51.20 17.92
N ILE A 111 35.25 52.07 18.94
CA ILE A 111 36.18 52.16 20.08
C ILE A 111 35.78 51.22 21.23
N ASN A 112 34.54 50.70 21.26
CA ASN A 112 33.97 49.98 22.41
C ASN A 112 33.49 48.54 22.12
N PHE A 113 33.95 47.93 21.02
CA PHE A 113 33.63 46.53 20.66
C PHE A 113 34.07 45.49 21.73
N HIS A 114 35.01 45.85 22.62
CA HIS A 114 35.44 45.00 23.73
C HIS A 114 34.43 44.92 24.90
N SER A 115 33.34 45.69 24.88
CA SER A 115 32.35 45.76 25.97
C SER A 115 31.01 45.05 25.67
N LEU A 116 30.85 44.50 24.46
CA LEU A 116 29.62 43.83 24.02
C LEU A 116 29.51 42.46 24.71
N ARG A 117 28.92 42.44 25.91
CA ARG A 117 28.61 41.21 26.62
C ARG A 117 27.28 40.64 26.14
N TRP A 118 27.26 39.33 25.97
CA TRP A 118 26.07 38.56 25.65
C TRP A 118 24.97 38.91 26.66
N PRO A 119 23.77 39.28 26.19
CA PRO A 119 22.76 39.90 27.05
C PRO A 119 21.86 38.92 27.79
N PHE A 120 21.96 37.63 27.47
CA PHE A 120 21.26 36.60 28.23
C PHE A 120 22.16 36.10 29.34
N SER A 121 21.57 35.92 30.52
CA SER A 121 22.20 35.09 31.54
C SER A 121 22.34 33.65 31.02
N SER A 122 23.37 32.94 31.47
CA SER A 122 23.55 31.52 31.12
C SER A 122 22.28 30.70 31.41
N LYS A 123 21.54 31.04 32.47
CA LYS A 123 20.23 30.43 32.79
C LYS A 123 19.15 30.66 31.73
N GLU A 124 19.09 31.84 31.12
CA GLU A 124 18.13 32.15 30.06
C GLU A 124 18.49 31.46 28.75
N VAL A 125 19.78 31.37 28.41
CA VAL A 125 20.24 30.62 27.23
C VAL A 125 19.97 29.14 27.40
N GLU A 126 20.31 28.58 28.55
CA GLU A 126 20.04 27.18 28.91
C GLU A 126 18.53 26.88 28.90
N LYS A 127 17.69 27.84 29.30
CA LYS A 127 16.24 27.71 29.17
C LYS A 127 15.82 27.68 27.70
N ALA A 128 16.32 28.61 26.87
CA ALA A 128 16.00 28.65 25.44
C ALA A 128 16.44 27.37 24.71
N ILE A 129 17.63 26.85 25.02
CA ILE A 129 18.16 25.57 24.50
C ILE A 129 17.23 24.42 24.85
N ARG A 130 16.89 24.26 26.14
CA ARG A 130 15.93 23.22 26.56
C ARG A 130 14.59 23.37 25.88
N ASP A 131 14.14 24.61 25.74
CA ASP A 131 12.84 24.91 25.16
C ASP A 131 12.78 24.57 23.67
N LEU A 132 13.85 24.83 22.91
CA LEU A 132 13.97 24.46 21.50
C LEU A 132 14.17 22.96 21.30
N ALA A 133 14.98 22.32 22.16
CA ALA A 133 15.20 20.87 22.12
C ALA A 133 13.90 20.09 22.38
N SER A 134 13.08 20.54 23.34
CA SER A 134 11.76 19.95 23.60
C SER A 134 10.82 20.08 22.40
N CYS A 135 10.85 21.22 21.70
CA CYS A 135 10.10 21.42 20.46
C CYS A 135 10.56 20.47 19.35
N ARG A 136 11.87 20.32 19.17
CA ARG A 136 12.47 19.38 18.22
C ARG A 136 11.98 17.95 18.46
N GLU A 137 12.03 17.49 19.71
CA GLU A 137 11.57 16.15 20.09
C GLU A 137 10.07 15.96 19.83
N ALA A 138 9.25 16.97 20.16
CA ALA A 138 7.81 16.93 19.91
C ALA A 138 7.48 16.82 18.42
N VAL A 139 8.20 17.55 17.55
CA VAL A 139 8.04 17.47 16.09
C VAL A 139 8.41 16.08 15.58
N LEU A 140 9.55 15.52 16.00
CA LEU A 140 9.99 14.20 15.58
C LEU A 140 9.01 13.10 16.02
N MET A 141 8.51 13.15 17.25
CA MET A 141 7.53 12.19 17.76
C MET A 141 6.19 12.28 17.01
N ALA A 142 5.76 13.50 16.65
CA ALA A 142 4.55 13.68 15.85
C ALA A 142 4.72 13.05 14.44
N LEU A 143 5.86 13.27 13.79
CA LEU A 143 6.16 12.66 12.49
C LEU A 143 6.18 11.12 12.55
N GLN A 144 6.80 10.54 13.58
CA GLN A 144 6.82 9.08 13.77
C GLN A 144 5.41 8.49 13.95
N HIS A 145 4.56 9.16 14.73
CA HIS A 145 3.18 8.74 14.93
C HIS A 145 2.36 8.82 13.64
N ASP A 146 2.55 9.86 12.84
CA ASP A 146 1.86 10.05 11.56
C ASP A 146 2.28 8.96 10.55
N HIS A 147 3.57 8.59 10.53
CA HIS A 147 4.08 7.49 9.71
C HIS A 147 3.45 6.14 10.10
N LEU A 148 3.37 5.83 11.41
CA LEU A 148 2.72 4.61 11.89
C LEU A 148 1.22 4.59 11.57
N THR A 149 0.54 5.74 11.67
CA THR A 149 -0.88 5.85 11.35
C THR A 149 -1.13 5.60 9.86
N LEU A 150 -0.27 6.10 8.98
CA LEU A 150 -0.34 5.82 7.55
C LEU A 150 -0.14 4.33 7.26
N LEU A 151 0.86 3.69 7.87
CA LEU A 151 1.10 2.25 7.72
C LEU A 151 -0.10 1.40 8.15
N LEU A 152 -0.68 1.69 9.32
CA LEU A 152 -1.88 1.01 9.80
C LEU A 152 -3.12 1.27 8.91
N SER A 153 -3.18 2.43 8.25
CA SER A 153 -4.25 2.72 7.30
C SER A 153 -4.08 1.98 5.96
N ILE A 154 -2.84 1.71 5.54
CA ILE A 154 -2.54 0.90 4.36
C ILE A 154 -2.95 -0.55 4.62
N ASP A 155 -2.60 -1.09 5.78
CA ASP A 155 -2.99 -2.44 6.22
C ASP A 155 -4.51 -2.64 6.12
N LYS A 156 -5.30 -1.72 6.71
CA LYS A 156 -6.77 -1.74 6.63
C LYS A 156 -7.32 -1.60 5.21
N ARG A 157 -6.63 -0.86 4.33
CA ARG A 157 -7.04 -0.70 2.92
C ARG A 157 -6.71 -1.95 2.11
N VAL A 158 -5.60 -2.62 2.41
CA VAL A 158 -5.24 -3.92 1.82
C VAL A 158 -6.23 -4.98 2.28
N ASP A 159 -6.62 -5.01 3.55
CA ASP A 159 -7.68 -5.89 4.06
C ASP A 159 -9.03 -5.59 3.42
N GLY A 160 -9.36 -4.30 3.20
CA GLY A 160 -10.59 -3.89 2.52
C GLY A 160 -10.62 -4.19 1.02
N LEU A 161 -9.47 -4.49 0.42
CA LEU A 161 -9.34 -4.99 -0.95
C LEU A 161 -9.47 -6.52 -1.04
N ALA A 162 -9.53 -7.23 0.10
CA ALA A 162 -9.98 -8.61 0.09
C ALA A 162 -11.45 -8.64 -0.37
N ILE A 163 -11.66 -9.14 -1.59
CA ILE A 163 -12.94 -9.27 -2.27
C ILE A 163 -13.99 -9.83 -1.29
N GLN A 164 -15.13 -9.14 -1.18
CA GLN A 164 -16.19 -9.42 -0.22
C GLN A 164 -16.72 -10.87 -0.38
N PRO A 165 -16.77 -11.68 0.69
CA PRO A 165 -17.23 -13.09 0.63
C PRO A 165 -18.68 -13.28 0.14
N LYS A 166 -19.47 -12.20 0.07
CA LYS A 166 -20.91 -12.27 -0.18
C LYS A 166 -21.27 -12.38 -1.66
N GLU A 167 -20.42 -11.88 -2.57
CA GLU A 167 -20.57 -12.09 -4.02
C GLU A 167 -20.13 -13.51 -4.41
N ASP A 168 -18.98 -13.98 -3.89
CA ASP A 168 -18.41 -15.32 -4.16
C ASP A 168 -19.39 -16.49 -3.86
N VAL A 169 -20.24 -16.36 -2.83
CA VAL A 169 -21.21 -17.41 -2.44
C VAL A 169 -22.41 -17.49 -3.39
N LEU A 170 -22.76 -16.42 -4.12
CA LEU A 170 -23.83 -16.46 -5.11
C LEU A 170 -23.33 -17.00 -6.45
N THR A 171 -22.09 -16.69 -6.82
CA THR A 171 -21.39 -17.26 -8.00
C THR A 171 -21.26 -18.78 -7.91
N ALA A 172 -21.07 -19.30 -6.69
CA ALA A 172 -21.05 -20.73 -6.39
C ALA A 172 -22.33 -21.50 -6.78
N ARG A 173 -23.48 -20.81 -6.81
CA ARG A 173 -24.81 -21.42 -6.95
C ARG A 173 -25.35 -21.40 -8.38
N GLN A 174 -24.70 -20.66 -9.28
CA GLN A 174 -25.11 -20.61 -10.67
C GLN A 174 -24.46 -21.73 -11.48
N PRO A 175 -25.15 -22.29 -12.48
CA PRO A 175 -24.55 -23.20 -13.44
C PRO A 175 -23.46 -22.48 -14.24
N HIS A 176 -22.31 -23.14 -14.42
CA HIS A 176 -21.17 -22.59 -15.15
C HIS A 176 -20.95 -23.34 -16.47
N PHE A 177 -20.64 -22.62 -17.55
CA PHE A 177 -20.24 -23.24 -18.82
C PHE A 177 -18.79 -22.84 -19.13
N VAL A 178 -17.86 -23.73 -18.80
CA VAL A 178 -16.41 -23.52 -18.90
C VAL A 178 -15.83 -24.45 -19.96
N VAL A 179 -16.19 -24.19 -21.21
CA VAL A 179 -15.66 -24.89 -22.39
C VAL A 179 -14.90 -23.87 -23.24
N PRO A 180 -13.58 -24.01 -23.43
CA PRO A 180 -12.76 -22.98 -24.07
C PRO A 180 -12.84 -22.99 -25.60
N PHE A 181 -13.68 -23.86 -26.18
CA PHE A 181 -13.79 -24.06 -27.61
C PHE A 181 -15.19 -23.65 -28.08
N PRO A 182 -15.29 -22.86 -29.16
CA PRO A 182 -16.56 -22.60 -29.79
C PRO A 182 -17.13 -23.89 -30.40
N ARG A 183 -18.45 -23.96 -30.52
CA ARG A 183 -19.10 -25.00 -31.29
C ARG A 183 -18.76 -24.83 -32.77
N ASP A 184 -18.28 -25.90 -33.40
CA ASP A 184 -18.00 -25.93 -34.83
C ASP A 184 -19.32 -26.01 -35.63
N PRO A 185 -19.64 -25.01 -36.50
CA PRO A 185 -20.86 -25.02 -37.29
C PRO A 185 -20.87 -26.08 -38.40
N ASP A 186 -19.70 -26.54 -38.84
CA ASP A 186 -19.54 -27.53 -39.92
C ASP A 186 -19.41 -28.96 -39.36
N PHE A 187 -19.65 -29.14 -38.06
CA PHE A 187 -19.56 -30.43 -37.40
C PHE A 187 -20.57 -31.44 -37.96
N VAL A 188 -20.05 -32.55 -38.48
CA VAL A 188 -20.88 -33.68 -38.94
C VAL A 188 -21.02 -34.71 -37.82
N GLU A 189 -22.26 -34.88 -37.35
CA GLU A 189 -22.59 -35.80 -36.27
C GLU A 189 -22.37 -37.27 -36.65
N ARG A 190 -21.86 -38.07 -35.71
CA ARG A 190 -21.82 -39.53 -35.80
C ARG A 190 -22.91 -40.13 -34.93
N SER A 191 -24.08 -40.37 -35.51
CA SER A 191 -25.32 -40.76 -34.80
C SER A 191 -25.12 -41.92 -33.83
N ALA A 192 -24.48 -43.01 -34.26
CA ALA A 192 -24.24 -44.17 -33.40
C ALA A 192 -23.44 -43.83 -32.12
N ILE A 193 -22.39 -42.99 -32.26
CA ILE A 193 -21.54 -42.59 -31.13
C ILE A 193 -22.30 -41.61 -30.23
N ARG A 194 -23.04 -40.66 -30.82
CA ARG A 194 -23.84 -39.71 -30.05
C ARG A 194 -24.91 -40.42 -29.22
N THR A 195 -25.65 -41.36 -29.81
CA THR A 195 -26.65 -42.16 -29.09
C THR A 195 -26.00 -42.89 -27.92
N TRP A 196 -24.83 -43.51 -28.13
CA TRP A 196 -24.10 -44.15 -27.05
C TRP A 196 -23.71 -43.17 -25.93
N ILE A 197 -23.16 -42.00 -26.25
CA ILE A 197 -22.80 -40.97 -25.25
C ILE A 197 -24.05 -40.56 -24.45
N GLN A 198 -25.19 -40.36 -25.13
CA GLN A 198 -26.46 -39.98 -24.50
C GLN A 198 -26.94 -41.05 -23.51
N GLU A 199 -26.92 -42.32 -23.93
CA GLU A 199 -27.30 -43.46 -23.08
C GLU A 199 -26.39 -43.59 -21.86
N GLN A 200 -25.07 -43.42 -22.04
CA GLN A 200 -24.13 -43.46 -20.91
C GLN A 200 -24.37 -42.30 -19.93
N TYR A 201 -24.67 -41.10 -20.44
CA TYR A 201 -24.93 -39.92 -19.64
C TYR A 201 -26.25 -39.96 -18.86
N GLU A 202 -27.31 -40.55 -19.43
CA GLU A 202 -28.60 -40.72 -18.78
C GLU A 202 -28.67 -41.97 -17.88
N GLY A 203 -27.76 -42.92 -18.10
CA GLY A 203 -27.64 -44.16 -17.33
C GLY A 203 -27.08 -43.97 -15.91
N PRO A 204 -26.99 -45.07 -15.14
CA PRO A 204 -26.44 -45.05 -13.77
C PRO A 204 -24.91 -44.87 -13.74
N ALA A 205 -24.25 -44.93 -14.89
CA ALA A 205 -22.81 -44.76 -15.02
C ALA A 205 -22.43 -43.28 -14.89
N SER A 206 -21.62 -42.94 -13.88
CA SER A 206 -21.15 -41.57 -13.67
C SER A 206 -19.93 -41.19 -14.50
N ARG A 207 -19.36 -42.13 -15.26
CA ARG A 207 -18.11 -41.96 -16.02
C ARG A 207 -18.17 -42.73 -17.34
N MET A 208 -17.68 -42.10 -18.39
CA MET A 208 -17.56 -42.67 -19.74
C MET A 208 -16.24 -42.22 -20.36
N ALA A 209 -15.70 -43.02 -21.29
CA ALA A 209 -14.44 -42.72 -21.96
C ALA A 209 -14.58 -42.86 -23.49
N LEU A 210 -14.13 -41.83 -24.22
CA LEU A 210 -13.99 -41.87 -25.66
C LEU A 210 -12.55 -42.26 -26.00
N VAL A 211 -12.34 -43.49 -26.49
CA VAL A 211 -11.02 -44.03 -26.80
C VAL A 211 -10.89 -44.26 -28.30
N GLY A 212 -9.72 -43.91 -28.85
CA GLY A 212 -9.44 -44.08 -30.27
C GLY A 212 -8.19 -43.32 -30.69
N LEU A 213 -7.75 -43.56 -31.92
CA LEU A 213 -6.53 -42.95 -32.48
C LEU A 213 -6.60 -41.41 -32.50
N GLY A 214 -5.43 -40.77 -32.52
CA GLY A 214 -5.29 -39.32 -32.69
C GLY A 214 -5.95 -38.86 -34.00
N GLY A 215 -6.58 -37.69 -34.00
CA GLY A 215 -7.25 -37.12 -35.19
C GLY A 215 -8.65 -37.65 -35.51
N PHE A 216 -9.18 -38.63 -34.77
CA PHE A 216 -10.51 -39.21 -35.05
C PHE A 216 -11.72 -38.35 -34.61
N GLY A 217 -11.47 -37.16 -34.06
CA GLY A 217 -12.53 -36.21 -33.66
C GLY A 217 -13.14 -36.44 -32.28
N LYS A 218 -12.45 -37.12 -31.36
CA LYS A 218 -12.94 -37.39 -29.99
C LYS A 218 -13.27 -36.10 -29.22
N SER A 219 -12.34 -35.14 -29.22
CA SER A 219 -12.54 -33.85 -28.57
C SER A 219 -13.66 -33.05 -29.25
N GLN A 220 -13.82 -33.14 -30.57
CA GLN A 220 -14.94 -32.51 -31.30
C GLN A 220 -16.31 -33.08 -30.92
N LEU A 221 -16.39 -34.41 -30.72
CA LEU A 221 -17.60 -35.05 -30.17
C LEU A 221 -17.90 -34.55 -28.76
N ALA A 222 -16.88 -34.45 -27.90
CA ALA A 222 -17.04 -33.97 -26.52
C ALA A 222 -17.46 -32.48 -26.46
N ILE A 223 -16.92 -31.63 -27.33
CA ILE A 223 -17.31 -30.21 -27.45
C ILE A 223 -18.79 -30.12 -27.83
N ASN A 224 -19.22 -30.79 -28.91
CA ASN A 224 -20.62 -30.73 -29.33
C ASN A 224 -21.58 -31.27 -28.27
N PHE A 225 -21.22 -32.37 -27.62
CA PHE A 225 -22.02 -32.92 -26.53
C PHE A 225 -22.12 -31.95 -25.33
N SER A 226 -21.04 -31.24 -25.01
CA SER A 226 -21.04 -30.21 -23.96
C SER A 226 -22.05 -29.10 -24.23
N TYR A 227 -22.12 -28.62 -25.48
CA TYR A 227 -23.12 -27.63 -25.90
C TYR A 227 -24.55 -28.18 -25.89
N GLU A 228 -24.75 -29.44 -26.28
CA GLU A 228 -26.06 -30.10 -26.18
C GLU A 228 -26.53 -30.20 -24.73
N VAL A 229 -25.63 -30.58 -23.82
CA VAL A 229 -25.93 -30.65 -22.38
C VAL A 229 -26.30 -29.28 -21.83
N HIS A 230 -25.52 -28.25 -22.15
CA HIS A 230 -25.80 -26.89 -21.71
C HIS A 230 -27.14 -26.36 -22.22
N SER A 231 -27.49 -26.66 -23.49
CA SER A 231 -28.77 -26.25 -24.07
C SER A 231 -29.97 -27.02 -23.51
N LYS A 232 -29.82 -28.32 -23.23
CA LYS A 232 -30.93 -29.19 -22.77
C LYS A 232 -31.15 -29.10 -21.27
N TRP A 233 -30.09 -28.86 -20.48
CA TRP A 233 -30.15 -28.70 -19.03
C TRP A 233 -29.38 -27.45 -18.59
N PRO A 234 -29.97 -26.24 -18.73
CA PRO A 234 -29.30 -24.98 -18.39
C PRO A 234 -28.92 -24.88 -16.90
N ASN A 235 -29.54 -25.71 -16.05
CA ASN A 235 -29.24 -25.80 -14.62
C ASN A 235 -28.05 -26.72 -14.30
N ARG A 236 -27.30 -27.21 -15.30
CA ARG A 236 -26.10 -28.03 -15.10
C ARG A 236 -24.84 -27.27 -15.49
N SER A 237 -23.81 -27.43 -14.68
CA SER A 237 -22.49 -26.90 -15.02
C SER A 237 -21.76 -27.84 -15.98
N VAL A 238 -20.97 -27.29 -16.89
CA VAL A 238 -20.09 -28.04 -17.79
C VAL A 238 -18.68 -27.48 -17.64
N PHE A 239 -17.73 -28.35 -17.29
CA PHE A 239 -16.34 -28.01 -17.05
C PHE A 239 -15.42 -28.74 -18.01
N TRP A 240 -14.36 -28.07 -18.44
CA TRP A 240 -13.33 -28.66 -19.27
C TRP A 240 -11.96 -28.63 -18.57
N VAL A 241 -11.30 -29.78 -18.50
CA VAL A 241 -9.99 -29.94 -17.86
C VAL A 241 -9.02 -30.54 -18.86
N HIS A 242 -7.85 -29.92 -18.98
CA HIS A 242 -6.77 -30.43 -19.83
C HIS A 242 -5.90 -31.40 -19.03
N GLY A 243 -5.89 -32.67 -19.46
CA GLY A 243 -5.17 -33.76 -18.79
C GLY A 243 -3.84 -34.15 -19.42
N SER A 244 -3.29 -33.34 -20.33
CA SER A 244 -2.08 -33.69 -21.10
C SER A 244 -0.82 -33.86 -20.25
N THR A 245 -0.70 -33.08 -19.18
CA THR A 245 0.40 -33.16 -18.22
C THR A 245 -0.11 -32.81 -16.82
N ARG A 246 0.65 -33.17 -15.79
CA ARG A 246 0.28 -32.84 -14.40
C ARG A 246 0.19 -31.32 -14.19
N ALA A 247 1.09 -30.55 -14.78
CA ALA A 247 1.08 -29.10 -14.68
C ALA A 247 -0.19 -28.49 -15.29
N MET A 248 -0.55 -28.91 -16.52
CA MET A 248 -1.78 -28.46 -17.20
C MET A 248 -3.05 -28.88 -16.46
N PHE A 249 -3.03 -30.05 -15.84
CA PHE A 249 -4.14 -30.54 -15.03
C PHE A 249 -4.31 -29.72 -13.75
N GLU A 250 -3.21 -29.48 -13.01
CA GLU A 250 -3.24 -28.62 -11.82
C GLU A 250 -3.65 -27.18 -12.16
N GLU A 251 -3.16 -26.63 -13.28
CA GLU A 251 -3.55 -25.31 -13.77
C GLU A 251 -5.03 -25.24 -14.13
N SER A 252 -5.57 -26.25 -14.81
CA SER A 252 -7.00 -26.36 -15.11
C SER A 252 -7.84 -26.34 -13.83
N TYR A 253 -7.42 -27.06 -12.79
CA TYR A 253 -8.10 -27.06 -11.49
C TYR A 253 -8.01 -25.71 -10.77
N ARG A 254 -6.88 -25.00 -10.86
CA ARG A 254 -6.76 -23.62 -10.33
C ARG A 254 -7.72 -22.67 -11.06
N SER A 255 -7.77 -22.75 -12.39
CA SER A 255 -8.71 -21.95 -13.20
C SER A 255 -10.18 -22.24 -12.86
N LEU A 256 -10.52 -23.51 -12.60
CA LEU A 256 -11.86 -23.87 -12.11
C LEU A 256 -12.14 -23.29 -10.72
N ALA A 257 -11.18 -23.34 -9.79
CA ALA A 257 -11.34 -22.75 -8.48
C ALA A 257 -11.56 -21.23 -8.54
N ASP A 258 -10.90 -20.56 -9.49
CA ASP A 258 -11.11 -19.13 -9.79
C ASP A 258 -12.49 -18.85 -10.37
N THR A 259 -12.91 -19.62 -11.38
CA THR A 259 -14.21 -19.46 -12.03
C THR A 259 -15.37 -19.69 -11.06
N LEU A 260 -15.22 -20.69 -10.19
CA LEU A 260 -16.20 -21.04 -9.15
C LEU A 260 -16.12 -20.12 -7.92
N ALA A 261 -15.19 -19.17 -7.91
CA ALA A 261 -14.93 -18.26 -6.81
C ALA A 261 -14.75 -19.00 -5.46
N ILE A 262 -14.06 -20.16 -5.49
CA ILE A 262 -13.93 -21.00 -4.30
C ILE A 262 -13.13 -20.23 -3.22
N PRO A 263 -13.60 -20.19 -1.97
CA PRO A 263 -12.84 -19.57 -0.89
C PRO A 263 -11.45 -20.20 -0.75
N ARG A 264 -10.44 -19.36 -0.48
CA ARG A 264 -9.04 -19.78 -0.28
C ARG A 264 -8.33 -20.34 -1.52
N ARG A 265 -8.91 -20.22 -2.72
CA ARG A 265 -8.31 -20.66 -4.00
C ARG A 265 -6.90 -20.13 -4.30
N HIS A 266 -6.54 -18.96 -3.76
CA HIS A 266 -5.22 -18.35 -3.93
C HIS A 266 -4.22 -18.67 -2.80
N ASP A 267 -4.59 -19.49 -1.81
CA ASP A 267 -3.68 -19.91 -0.73
C ASP A 267 -2.66 -20.93 -1.28
N PRO A 268 -1.36 -20.61 -1.33
CA PRO A 268 -0.33 -21.48 -1.93
C PRO A 268 -0.12 -22.79 -1.15
N LYS A 269 -0.64 -22.89 0.08
CA LYS A 269 -0.55 -24.10 0.90
C LYS A 269 -1.68 -25.09 0.63
N ILE A 270 -2.71 -24.70 -0.13
CA ILE A 270 -3.86 -25.55 -0.42
C ILE A 270 -3.65 -26.32 -1.71
N ASN A 271 -4.01 -27.60 -1.68
CA ASN A 271 -4.08 -28.43 -2.88
C ASN A 271 -5.35 -28.07 -3.69
N ALA A 272 -5.16 -27.46 -4.87
CA ALA A 272 -6.24 -27.04 -5.76
C ALA A 272 -7.17 -28.21 -6.17
N LEU A 273 -6.63 -29.42 -6.37
CA LEU A 273 -7.42 -30.59 -6.77
C LEU A 273 -8.39 -30.99 -5.66
N ALA A 274 -7.89 -31.07 -4.43
CA ALA A 274 -8.71 -31.38 -3.26
C ALA A 274 -9.78 -30.30 -3.05
N LEU A 275 -9.40 -29.03 -3.20
CA LEU A 275 -10.30 -27.90 -3.03
C LEU A 275 -11.50 -27.95 -4.00
N VAL A 276 -11.26 -28.14 -5.29
CA VAL A 276 -12.32 -28.25 -6.30
C VAL A 276 -13.16 -29.51 -6.11
N ARG A 277 -12.53 -30.66 -5.80
CA ARG A 277 -13.24 -31.91 -5.49
C ARG A 277 -14.24 -31.72 -4.35
N ASP A 278 -13.76 -31.19 -3.22
CA ASP A 278 -14.57 -31.01 -2.02
C ASP A 278 -15.72 -30.02 -2.28
N TRP A 279 -15.47 -29.01 -3.11
CA TRP A 279 -16.50 -28.08 -3.57
C TRP A 279 -17.58 -28.76 -4.42
N LEU A 280 -17.19 -29.51 -5.45
CA LEU A 280 -18.12 -30.19 -6.38
C LEU A 280 -18.93 -31.33 -5.74
N GLN A 281 -18.55 -31.77 -4.53
CA GLN A 281 -19.29 -32.77 -3.75
C GLN A 281 -20.38 -32.18 -2.85
N ARG A 282 -20.48 -30.86 -2.73
CA ARG A 282 -21.49 -30.22 -1.89
C ARG A 282 -22.89 -30.36 -2.50
N GLN A 283 -23.91 -30.48 -1.64
CA GLN A 283 -25.31 -30.61 -2.08
C GLN A 283 -25.89 -29.32 -2.66
N ASP A 284 -25.29 -28.16 -2.35
CA ASP A 284 -25.74 -26.86 -2.85
C ASP A 284 -25.07 -26.44 -4.17
N VAL A 285 -24.21 -27.30 -4.72
CA VAL A 285 -23.61 -27.12 -6.05
C VAL A 285 -24.49 -27.78 -7.10
N ALA A 286 -24.74 -27.07 -8.20
CA ALA A 286 -25.53 -27.58 -9.32
C ALA A 286 -24.91 -28.87 -9.89
N PRO A 287 -25.72 -29.82 -10.39
CA PRO A 287 -25.20 -31.02 -11.05
C PRO A 287 -24.26 -30.62 -12.19
N TRP A 288 -23.21 -31.42 -12.41
CA TRP A 288 -22.14 -31.03 -13.33
C TRP A 288 -21.72 -32.17 -14.26
N LEU A 289 -21.21 -31.77 -15.43
CA LEU A 289 -20.46 -32.61 -16.36
C LEU A 289 -19.02 -32.08 -16.40
N MET A 290 -18.03 -32.97 -16.31
CA MET A 290 -16.62 -32.61 -16.46
C MET A 290 -16.02 -33.43 -17.60
N VAL A 291 -15.44 -32.73 -18.58
CA VAL A 291 -14.68 -33.34 -19.67
C VAL A 291 -13.20 -33.30 -19.32
N LEU A 292 -12.57 -34.47 -19.30
CA LEU A 292 -11.12 -34.62 -19.14
C LEU A 292 -10.52 -34.93 -20.51
N ASP A 293 -9.90 -33.93 -21.15
CA ASP A 293 -9.34 -34.09 -22.50
C ASP A 293 -7.84 -34.44 -22.46
N ASN A 294 -7.38 -35.18 -23.46
CA ASN A 294 -5.98 -35.56 -23.65
C ASN A 294 -5.36 -36.31 -22.44
N THR A 295 -6.11 -37.22 -21.82
CA THR A 295 -5.71 -38.01 -20.64
C THR A 295 -4.97 -39.30 -21.02
N ASP A 296 -3.89 -39.17 -21.80
CA ASP A 296 -3.23 -40.33 -22.42
C ASP A 296 -2.34 -41.13 -21.45
N ASN A 297 -1.85 -40.49 -20.38
CA ASN A 297 -0.91 -41.11 -19.44
C ASN A 297 -1.48 -41.18 -18.02
N LEU A 298 -1.75 -42.41 -17.55
CA LEU A 298 -2.26 -42.69 -16.21
C LEU A 298 -1.26 -42.32 -15.10
N ASP A 299 0.04 -42.36 -15.37
CA ASP A 299 1.10 -41.96 -14.42
C ASP A 299 1.04 -40.45 -14.09
N THR A 300 0.33 -39.67 -14.91
CA THR A 300 0.03 -38.26 -14.65
C THR A 300 -0.90 -38.07 -13.44
N PHE A 301 -1.72 -39.08 -13.14
CA PHE A 301 -2.81 -39.02 -12.16
C PHE A 301 -2.58 -39.93 -10.96
N PHE A 302 -1.89 -41.05 -11.18
CA PHE A 302 -1.58 -42.02 -10.15
C PHE A 302 -0.07 -42.17 -10.09
N ASN A 303 0.55 -41.77 -8.98
CA ASN A 303 1.91 -42.22 -8.69
C ASN A 303 1.82 -43.74 -8.52
N THR A 304 2.17 -44.50 -9.55
CA THR A 304 2.36 -45.94 -9.46
C THR A 304 3.60 -46.15 -8.59
N THR A 305 3.37 -46.21 -7.28
CA THR A 305 4.38 -46.63 -6.32
C THR A 305 4.15 -48.13 -6.16
N GLU A 306 4.88 -48.92 -6.94
CA GLU A 306 5.29 -50.27 -6.51
C GLU A 306 6.40 -50.14 -5.46
#